data_AF-A0A8S3RFL2-F1
#
_entry.id   AF-A0A8S3RFL2-F1
#
_cell.length_a   1.000
_cell.length_b   1.000
_cell.length_c   1.000
_cell.angle_alpha   90.00
_cell.angle_beta   90.00
_cell.angle_gamma   90.00
#
_symmetry.space_group_name_H-M   'P 1'
#
loop_
_entity.id
_entity.type
_entity.pdbx_description
1 polymer ?
#
loop_
_entity_poly.entity_id
_entity_poly.type
_entity_poly.pdbx_seq_one_letter_code
_entity_poly.pdbx_strand_id
1 'polypeptide(L)'
;MMVEIQSNQEKVEQHFKSEVSRLSARIDSVEFDNANILEKNASLHKENRLLKEEIENTGKLDVNIDQSEIVAAHRIPGKPGKPRPILVKFLRMESKIALLRNRKLINEKLEVRISDDVTRLNQGLLNRLYLHEDVTSACVNCRGLSETVKRIDIFTKYKDLYDITILVDTHSTSEKEKQWLHEWGYVGKFSSYSSKSRGVAILFKNTFEFKIHDETIDLMGNFIILDITIQDYRITLAAIYGPNNDDPVFFENIKHKISRYSNSSIVVAGDWNVVQDYDMDTLHYRSENNPQSKAKIHEVMHELDLLDIWRQQHPFDNRYSWRGPNHKQSRLDYFMITSDIEAFVVSSDIGISYRSDHSPVLINLKFSSQIRGKGTWKFNNSLLRETEFIEKVKGDIKTVIEEYESDPSIDIETEDKQFNISYQLLWDMIKMKVRGSAISFSSFQKKEGNKKEKDLLYKISLLDEKLLENNLPSVYQEREGMELELKILREKNVKGIITRAKARWQVEGKREVTIFVIWKKNITQKKLFPNLFWRTRLR
;
A
#
# COMPACT_ATOMS: atom_id res chain seq x y z
N MET A 1 74.00 6.68 18.99
CA MET A 1 73.16 5.72 19.74
C MET A 1 72.79 6.18 21.15
N MET A 2 73.71 6.34 22.12
CA MET A 2 73.35 6.81 23.48
C MET A 2 72.71 8.22 23.50
N VAL A 3 73.23 9.16 22.70
CA VAL A 3 72.72 10.54 22.62
C VAL A 3 71.31 10.63 21.99
N GLU A 4 70.99 9.76 21.04
CA GLU A 4 69.66 9.68 20.42
C GLU A 4 68.60 9.09 21.36
N ILE A 5 69.00 8.14 22.22
CA ILE A 5 68.10 7.54 23.21
C ILE A 5 67.75 8.58 24.28
N GLN A 6 68.73 9.37 24.72
CA GLN A 6 68.54 10.40 25.75
C GLN A 6 67.63 11.55 25.25
N SER A 7 67.78 11.98 23.99
CA SER A 7 66.93 13.01 23.38
C SER A 7 65.47 12.57 23.22
N ASN A 8 65.22 11.28 22.96
CA ASN A 8 63.86 10.77 22.84
C ASN A 8 63.16 10.63 24.19
N GLN A 9 63.88 10.36 25.28
CA GLN A 9 63.28 10.30 26.63
C GLN A 9 62.81 11.68 27.12
N GLU A 10 63.59 12.74 26.88
CA GLU A 10 63.22 14.11 27.30
C GLU A 10 61.95 14.63 26.59
N LYS A 11 61.77 14.29 25.31
CA LYS A 11 60.58 14.66 24.54
C LYS A 11 59.31 13.98 25.06
N VAL A 12 59.42 12.72 25.48
CA VAL A 12 58.29 11.97 26.05
C VAL A 12 57.88 12.55 27.40
N GLU A 13 58.86 12.93 28.23
CA GLU A 13 58.59 13.50 29.56
C GLU A 13 57.92 14.88 29.49
N GLN A 14 58.34 15.73 28.55
CA GLN A 14 57.68 17.03 28.32
C GLN A 14 56.24 16.88 27.83
N HIS A 15 55.97 15.91 26.95
CA HIS A 15 54.61 15.65 26.46
C HIS A 15 53.68 15.18 27.59
N PHE A 16 54.17 14.33 28.49
CA PHE A 16 53.40 13.85 29.63
C PHE A 16 53.02 14.98 30.61
N LYS A 17 53.97 15.88 30.94
CA LYS A 17 53.73 17.01 31.85
C LYS A 17 52.70 18.01 31.30
N SER A 18 52.70 18.24 29.99
CA SER A 18 51.69 19.07 29.29
C SER A 18 50.28 18.54 29.49
N GLU A 19 50.10 17.23 29.34
CA GLU A 19 48.77 16.62 29.34
C GLU A 19 48.16 16.56 30.76
N VAL A 20 48.99 16.38 31.78
CA VAL A 20 48.57 16.40 33.19
C VAL A 20 48.02 17.78 33.59
N SER A 21 48.71 18.88 33.25
CA SER A 21 48.22 20.24 33.55
C SER A 21 46.91 20.57 32.84
N ARG A 22 46.73 20.06 31.61
CA ARG A 22 45.51 20.27 30.84
C ARG A 22 44.30 19.54 31.44
N LEU A 23 44.53 18.40 32.10
CA LEU A 23 43.48 17.63 32.77
C LEU A 23 43.06 18.28 34.10
N SER A 24 44.00 18.79 34.90
CA SER A 24 43.67 19.48 36.16
C SER A 24 42.80 20.72 35.95
N ALA A 25 43.11 21.58 34.98
CA ALA A 25 42.32 22.79 34.70
C ALA A 25 40.87 22.51 34.26
N ARG A 26 40.58 21.27 33.86
CA ARG A 26 39.26 20.83 33.37
C ARG A 26 38.38 20.27 34.49
N ILE A 27 38.96 19.94 35.64
CA ILE A 27 38.25 19.44 36.83
C ILE A 27 37.61 20.63 37.58
N ASP A 28 38.34 21.73 37.77
CA ASP A 28 37.85 22.89 38.54
C ASP A 28 36.67 23.62 37.87
N SER A 29 36.51 23.54 36.54
CA SER A 29 35.36 24.14 35.84
C SER A 29 34.06 23.36 35.98
N VAL A 30 34.12 22.09 36.41
CA VAL A 30 32.95 21.19 36.46
C VAL A 30 32.12 21.41 37.72
N GLU A 31 32.70 21.91 38.81
CA GLU A 31 31.99 22.12 40.08
C GLU A 31 30.92 23.23 40.04
N PHE A 32 31.10 24.27 39.21
CA PHE A 32 30.17 25.41 39.11
C PHE A 32 28.86 25.08 38.36
N ASP A 33 28.88 24.09 37.45
CA ASP A 33 27.72 23.76 36.60
C ASP A 33 26.69 22.84 37.29
N ASN A 34 27.08 22.10 38.33
CA ASN A 34 26.21 21.13 39.01
C ASN A 34 25.02 21.76 39.75
N ALA A 35 25.15 22.98 40.29
CA ALA A 35 24.06 23.65 41.00
C ALA A 35 22.87 24.02 40.09
N ASN A 36 23.14 24.37 38.83
CA ASN A 36 22.10 24.78 37.86
C ASN A 36 21.33 23.58 37.27
N ILE A 37 21.90 22.38 37.29
CA ILE A 37 21.29 21.17 36.69
C ILE A 37 20.23 20.56 37.64
N LEU A 38 20.48 20.59 38.95
CA LEU A 38 19.56 20.09 39.98
C LEU A 38 18.22 20.84 39.97
N GLU A 39 18.23 22.15 39.78
CA GLU A 39 17.00 22.96 39.71
C GLU A 39 16.15 22.62 38.45
N LYS A 40 16.81 22.23 37.36
CA LYS A 40 16.18 21.94 36.06
C LYS A 40 15.49 20.57 36.02
N ASN A 41 16.07 19.56 36.68
CA ASN A 41 15.51 18.20 36.73
C ASN A 41 14.29 18.11 37.65
N ALA A 42 14.28 18.85 38.76
CA ALA A 42 13.10 18.99 39.63
C ALA A 42 11.90 19.59 38.87
N SER A 43 12.15 20.52 37.95
CA SER A 43 11.13 21.15 37.10
C SER A 43 10.50 20.16 36.09
N LEU A 44 11.30 19.30 35.46
CA LEU A 44 10.83 18.33 34.45
C LEU A 44 9.99 17.20 35.06
N HIS A 45 10.37 16.68 36.23
CA HIS A 45 9.57 15.68 36.94
C HIS A 45 8.22 16.24 37.41
N LYS A 46 8.20 17.52 37.80
CA LYS A 46 6.96 18.25 38.11
C LYS A 46 6.08 18.41 36.87
N GLU A 47 6.65 18.74 35.71
CA GLU A 47 5.90 18.88 34.45
C GLU A 47 5.27 17.56 33.98
N ASN A 48 6.01 16.44 34.03
CA ASN A 48 5.50 15.11 33.67
C ASN A 48 4.34 14.67 34.57
N ARG A 49 4.41 14.95 35.88
CA ARG A 49 3.34 14.68 36.85
C ARG A 49 2.09 15.51 36.54
N LEU A 50 2.26 16.82 36.31
CA LEU A 50 1.17 17.72 35.92
C LEU A 50 0.49 17.30 34.61
N LEU A 51 1.27 16.83 33.63
CA LEU A 51 0.73 16.33 32.35
C LEU A 51 -0.11 15.06 32.53
N LYS A 52 0.31 14.14 33.41
CA LYS A 52 -0.46 12.94 33.73
C LYS A 52 -1.77 13.30 34.45
N GLU A 53 -1.72 14.24 35.39
CA GLU A 53 -2.90 14.77 36.09
C GLU A 53 -3.86 15.48 35.11
N GLU A 54 -3.34 16.25 34.14
CA GLU A 54 -4.11 16.90 33.07
C GLU A 54 -4.87 15.87 32.21
N ILE A 55 -4.24 14.74 31.88
CA ILE A 55 -4.86 13.65 31.09
C ILE A 55 -5.86 12.85 31.92
N GLU A 56 -5.57 12.59 33.19
CA GLU A 56 -6.48 11.91 34.11
C GLU A 56 -7.78 12.72 34.30
N ASN A 57 -7.66 14.04 34.47
CA ASN A 57 -8.80 14.95 34.52
C ASN A 57 -9.58 14.97 33.19
N THR A 58 -8.91 14.71 32.07
CA THR A 58 -9.55 14.55 30.75
C THR A 58 -10.32 13.22 30.63
N GLY A 59 -9.91 12.17 31.34
CA GLY A 59 -10.53 10.84 31.33
C GLY A 59 -11.72 10.68 32.28
N LYS A 60 -11.69 11.33 33.45
CA LYS A 60 -12.72 11.21 34.52
C LYS A 60 -14.15 11.57 34.12
N LEU A 61 -14.36 12.19 32.96
CA LEU A 61 -15.68 12.63 32.52
C LEU A 61 -16.54 11.53 31.88
N ASP A 62 -15.99 10.37 31.47
CA ASP A 62 -16.78 9.20 31.00
C ASP A 62 -15.96 7.90 30.81
N VAL A 63 -14.61 7.94 30.93
CA VAL A 63 -13.74 6.76 30.77
C VAL A 63 -12.78 6.72 31.95
N ASN A 64 -13.07 5.89 32.96
CA ASN A 64 -12.25 5.80 34.17
C ASN A 64 -10.83 5.30 33.82
N ILE A 65 -9.91 6.23 33.57
CA ILE A 65 -8.52 5.98 33.24
C ILE A 65 -7.70 6.39 34.45
N ASP A 66 -7.15 5.40 35.13
CA ASP A 66 -6.27 5.60 36.27
C ASP A 66 -4.92 6.20 35.83
N GLN A 67 -4.33 7.07 36.64
CA GLN A 67 -3.01 7.66 36.37
C GLN A 67 -1.91 6.59 36.23
N SER A 68 -2.04 5.47 36.94
CA SER A 68 -1.14 4.31 36.87
C SER A 68 -1.19 3.60 35.51
N GLU A 69 -2.28 3.78 34.76
CA GLU A 69 -2.41 3.28 33.39
C GLU A 69 -1.68 4.19 32.38
N ILE A 70 -1.19 5.37 32.79
CA ILE A 70 -0.43 6.30 31.95
C ILE A 70 1.06 6.17 32.24
N VAL A 71 1.74 5.47 31.34
CA VAL A 71 3.18 5.19 31.42
C VAL A 71 4.00 6.47 31.23
N ALA A 72 3.67 7.28 30.23
CA ALA A 72 4.39 8.52 29.92
C ALA A 72 3.49 9.54 29.23
N ALA A 73 3.76 10.84 29.43
CA ALA A 73 3.08 11.94 28.77
C ALA A 73 4.09 13.03 28.37
N HIS A 74 4.21 13.36 27.08
CA HIS A 74 5.27 14.26 26.59
C HIS A 74 4.74 15.34 25.66
N ARG A 75 5.08 16.62 25.92
CA ARG A 75 4.75 17.73 25.00
C ARG A 75 5.69 17.74 23.80
N ILE A 76 5.13 17.70 22.60
CA ILE A 76 5.91 17.76 21.35
C ILE A 76 5.84 19.15 20.71
N PRO A 77 6.84 19.52 19.88
CA PRO A 77 6.84 20.80 19.18
C PRO A 77 5.56 21.02 18.36
N GLY A 78 4.94 22.18 18.57
CA GLY A 78 3.72 22.63 17.90
C GLY A 78 3.99 23.65 16.79
N LYS A 79 2.93 24.11 16.12
CA LYS A 79 3.04 25.27 15.23
C LYS A 79 3.22 26.54 16.09
N PRO A 80 3.99 27.54 15.64
CA PRO A 80 4.07 28.85 16.30
C PRO A 80 2.67 29.43 16.52
N GLY A 81 2.39 29.95 17.72
CA GLY A 81 1.10 30.53 18.08
C GLY A 81 -0.04 29.52 18.33
N LYS A 82 0.25 28.21 18.44
CA LYS A 82 -0.75 27.18 18.81
C LYS A 82 -0.30 26.34 20.01
N PRO A 83 -1.24 25.78 20.79
CA PRO A 83 -0.91 24.87 21.89
C PRO A 83 -0.07 23.69 21.41
N ARG A 84 0.98 23.37 22.20
CA ARG A 84 1.86 22.22 21.93
C ARG A 84 1.10 20.93 22.16
N PRO A 85 1.08 20.00 21.19
CA PRO A 85 0.43 18.71 21.39
C PRO A 85 1.10 17.92 22.52
N ILE A 86 0.33 17.14 23.27
CA ILE A 86 0.80 16.18 24.27
C ILE A 86 0.75 14.78 23.62
N LEU A 87 1.68 13.90 23.98
CA LEU A 87 1.75 12.53 23.49
C LEU A 87 1.66 11.58 24.68
N VAL A 88 0.76 10.60 24.65
CA VAL A 88 0.44 9.77 25.84
C VAL A 88 0.68 8.29 25.54
N LYS A 89 1.39 7.59 26.43
CA LYS A 89 1.58 6.13 26.42
C LYS A 89 0.75 5.50 27.54
N PHE A 90 -0.08 4.52 27.18
CA PHE A 90 -0.85 3.72 28.13
C PHE A 90 -0.15 2.39 28.43
N LEU A 91 -0.33 1.89 29.65
CA LEU A 91 0.18 0.62 30.13
C LEU A 91 -0.55 -0.53 29.46
N ARG A 92 -1.88 -0.43 29.36
CA ARG A 92 -2.77 -1.41 28.74
C ARG A 92 -3.49 -0.85 27.51
N MET A 93 -3.76 -1.73 26.55
CA MET A 93 -4.38 -1.34 25.28
C MET A 93 -5.89 -1.07 25.44
N GLU A 94 -6.52 -1.69 26.41
CA GLU A 94 -7.93 -1.57 26.75
C GLU A 94 -8.27 -0.14 27.17
N SER A 95 -7.45 0.46 28.03
CA SER A 95 -7.56 1.86 28.50
C SER A 95 -7.53 2.84 27.32
N LYS A 96 -6.65 2.58 26.35
CA LYS A 96 -6.54 3.34 25.10
C LYS A 96 -7.75 3.13 24.19
N ILE A 97 -8.23 1.90 24.03
CA ILE A 97 -9.41 1.60 23.19
C ILE A 97 -10.67 2.27 23.77
N ALA A 98 -10.83 2.24 25.09
CA ALA A 98 -11.95 2.89 25.78
C ALA A 98 -11.97 4.41 25.56
N LEU A 99 -10.80 5.06 25.63
CA LEU A 99 -10.66 6.49 25.34
C LEU A 99 -10.99 6.82 23.87
N LEU A 100 -10.57 5.97 22.93
CA LEU A 100 -10.81 6.20 21.50
C LEU A 100 -12.25 5.97 21.06
N ARG A 101 -12.96 5.04 21.70
CA ARG A 101 -14.39 4.82 21.48
C ARG A 101 -15.21 6.03 21.92
N ASN A 102 -14.80 6.69 23.00
CA ASN A 102 -15.50 7.85 23.55
C ASN A 102 -14.95 9.20 23.07
N ARG A 103 -13.98 9.21 22.13
CA ARG A 103 -13.26 10.43 21.71
C ARG A 103 -14.15 11.57 21.20
N LYS A 104 -15.30 11.26 20.58
CA LYS A 104 -16.19 12.29 20.04
C LYS A 104 -16.81 13.10 21.19
N LEU A 105 -17.29 12.40 22.18
CA LEU A 105 -17.93 12.95 23.37
C LEU A 105 -16.91 13.72 24.24
N ILE A 106 -15.69 13.19 24.37
CA ILE A 106 -14.57 13.84 25.06
C ILE A 106 -14.12 15.12 24.32
N ASN A 107 -13.99 15.06 22.99
CA ASN A 107 -13.58 16.22 22.19
C ASN A 107 -14.61 17.38 22.27
N GLU A 108 -15.90 17.06 22.36
CA GLU A 108 -16.99 18.04 22.46
C GLU A 108 -17.07 18.68 23.85
N LYS A 109 -16.93 17.90 24.93
CA LYS A 109 -17.02 18.41 26.32
C LYS A 109 -15.79 19.19 26.79
N LEU A 110 -14.59 18.82 26.33
CA LEU A 110 -13.32 19.33 26.87
C LEU A 110 -12.53 20.20 25.88
N GLU A 111 -13.11 20.52 24.72
CA GLU A 111 -12.48 21.29 23.64
C GLU A 111 -11.12 20.74 23.16
N VAL A 112 -10.82 19.48 23.46
CA VAL A 112 -9.60 18.78 23.03
C VAL A 112 -9.80 18.11 21.67
N ARG A 113 -8.70 17.87 20.96
CA ARG A 113 -8.70 17.02 19.76
C ARG A 113 -7.81 15.81 19.96
N ILE A 114 -8.45 14.67 20.18
CA ILE A 114 -7.82 13.35 20.25
C ILE A 114 -7.78 12.74 18.84
N SER A 115 -6.58 12.39 18.35
CA SER A 115 -6.43 11.78 17.02
C SER A 115 -5.27 10.80 16.94
N ASP A 116 -5.42 9.80 16.08
CA ASP A 116 -4.34 8.87 15.71
C ASP A 116 -3.33 9.60 14.79
N ASP A 117 -2.03 9.41 14.98
CA ASP A 117 -0.97 10.28 14.43
C ASP A 117 -0.54 9.95 12.97
N VAL A 118 -1.25 9.07 12.26
CA VAL A 118 -0.78 8.48 10.97
C VAL A 118 -1.33 9.21 9.69
N THR A 119 -1.77 10.46 9.75
CA THR A 119 -3.03 10.87 9.06
C THR A 119 -2.99 11.87 7.87
N ARG A 120 -1.92 12.06 7.06
CA ARG A 120 -2.06 12.99 5.89
C ARG A 120 -1.49 12.60 4.54
N LEU A 121 -0.26 12.08 4.45
CA LEU A 121 0.27 11.56 3.18
C LEU A 121 -0.03 10.09 2.98
N ASN A 122 -0.05 9.35 4.08
CA ASN A 122 -0.70 8.07 4.17
C ASN A 122 -2.18 8.21 3.81
N GLN A 123 -2.88 9.27 4.23
CA GLN A 123 -4.28 9.51 3.86
C GLN A 123 -4.57 9.50 2.35
N GLY A 124 -3.64 9.87 1.45
CA GLY A 124 -3.93 9.86 0.00
C GLY A 124 -3.77 8.48 -0.67
N LEU A 125 -2.78 7.71 -0.22
CA LEU A 125 -2.55 6.33 -0.67
C LEU A 125 -3.52 5.37 0.03
N LEU A 126 -3.76 5.63 1.31
CA LEU A 126 -4.75 4.99 2.12
C LEU A 126 -6.13 5.36 1.65
N ASN A 127 -6.49 6.60 1.33
CA ASN A 127 -7.80 6.88 0.72
C ASN A 127 -8.01 6.01 -0.53
N ARG A 128 -6.98 5.72 -1.34
CA ARG A 128 -7.11 4.77 -2.46
C ARG A 128 -7.27 3.30 -2.03
N LEU A 129 -6.63 2.89 -0.93
CA LEU A 129 -6.74 1.55 -0.31
C LEU A 129 -7.87 1.43 0.76
N TYR A 130 -8.52 2.54 1.13
CA TYR A 130 -9.57 2.73 2.14
C TYR A 130 -10.91 3.00 1.47
N LEU A 131 -10.92 3.67 0.30
CA LEU A 131 -12.15 4.02 -0.43
C LEU A 131 -12.61 2.90 -1.37
N HIS A 132 -11.74 1.94 -1.71
CA HIS A 132 -12.12 0.78 -2.51
C HIS A 132 -11.88 -0.51 -1.68
N GLU A 133 -12.85 -0.83 -0.82
CA GLU A 133 -13.08 -2.21 -0.32
C GLU A 133 -13.49 -3.14 -1.48
N ASP A 134 -14.18 -2.52 -2.43
CA ASP A 134 -14.44 -2.85 -3.81
C ASP A 134 -13.26 -3.56 -4.51
N VAL A 135 -13.49 -4.82 -4.86
CA VAL A 135 -12.73 -5.59 -5.83
C VAL A 135 -13.36 -5.36 -7.19
N THR A 136 -12.69 -4.56 -8.00
CA THR A 136 -13.15 -4.23 -9.35
C THR A 136 -12.68 -5.28 -10.35
N SER A 137 -13.62 -5.78 -11.15
CA SER A 137 -13.33 -6.83 -12.13
C SER A 137 -13.85 -6.45 -13.51
N ALA A 138 -13.09 -6.80 -14.54
CA ALA A 138 -13.48 -6.67 -15.94
C ALA A 138 -13.31 -7.99 -16.67
N CYS A 139 -14.27 -8.36 -17.52
CA CYS A 139 -14.14 -9.44 -18.49
C CYS A 139 -14.18 -8.87 -19.91
N VAL A 140 -13.22 -9.26 -20.73
CA VAL A 140 -12.97 -8.64 -22.04
C VAL A 140 -12.67 -9.71 -23.08
N ASN A 141 -13.54 -9.85 -24.09
CA ASN A 141 -13.15 -10.52 -25.32
C ASN A 141 -12.18 -9.62 -26.11
N CYS A 142 -10.96 -10.12 -26.30
CA CYS A 142 -9.86 -9.35 -26.86
C CYS A 142 -9.75 -9.47 -28.37
N ARG A 143 -10.37 -10.49 -28.98
CA ARG A 143 -10.19 -10.86 -30.39
C ARG A 143 -8.70 -10.89 -30.78
N GLY A 144 -7.95 -11.69 -30.03
CA GLY A 144 -6.52 -11.93 -30.18
C GLY A 144 -5.60 -10.85 -29.61
N LEU A 145 -4.56 -11.29 -28.92
CA LEU A 145 -3.47 -10.50 -28.30
C LEU A 145 -2.07 -10.96 -28.76
N SER A 146 -2.00 -11.68 -29.89
CA SER A 146 -0.72 -12.14 -30.45
C SER A 146 0.19 -10.98 -30.85
N GLU A 147 -0.40 -9.86 -31.29
CA GLU A 147 0.30 -8.60 -31.55
C GLU A 147 0.80 -7.95 -30.26
N THR A 148 2.11 -7.73 -30.16
CA THR A 148 2.76 -7.21 -28.94
C THR A 148 2.28 -5.83 -28.53
N VAL A 149 2.09 -4.89 -29.47
CA VAL A 149 1.65 -3.53 -29.14
C VAL A 149 0.23 -3.54 -28.58
N LYS A 150 -0.71 -4.20 -29.28
CA LYS A 150 -2.08 -4.40 -28.77
C LYS A 150 -2.09 -5.05 -27.39
N ARG A 151 -1.28 -6.09 -27.16
CA ARG A 151 -1.23 -6.80 -25.87
C ARG A 151 -0.73 -5.92 -24.73
N ILE A 152 0.38 -5.21 -24.92
CA ILE A 152 0.95 -4.33 -23.89
C ILE A 152 -0.03 -3.20 -23.57
N ASP A 153 -0.68 -2.63 -24.58
CA ASP A 153 -1.69 -1.58 -24.43
C ASP A 153 -2.92 -2.06 -23.63
N ILE A 154 -3.48 -3.22 -23.99
CA ILE A 154 -4.58 -3.86 -23.26
C ILE A 154 -4.17 -4.18 -21.82
N PHE A 155 -3.01 -4.80 -21.61
CA PHE A 155 -2.53 -5.12 -20.26
C PHE A 155 -2.34 -3.85 -19.43
N THR A 156 -1.78 -2.78 -20.00
CA THR A 156 -1.57 -1.52 -19.27
C THR A 156 -2.90 -0.88 -18.88
N LYS A 157 -3.83 -0.75 -19.84
CA LYS A 157 -5.16 -0.18 -19.60
C LYS A 157 -5.90 -0.90 -18.49
N TYR A 158 -6.06 -2.22 -18.57
CA TYR A 158 -6.89 -2.96 -17.62
C TYR A 158 -6.18 -3.16 -16.27
N LYS A 159 -4.85 -3.24 -16.24
CA LYS A 159 -4.07 -3.29 -14.98
C LYS A 159 -4.21 -2.02 -14.15
N ASP A 160 -4.30 -0.86 -14.79
CA ASP A 160 -4.48 0.40 -14.07
C ASP A 160 -5.89 0.54 -13.48
N LEU A 161 -6.89 0.02 -14.18
CA LEU A 161 -8.30 0.22 -13.88
C LEU A 161 -8.92 -0.85 -12.98
N TYR A 162 -8.51 -2.11 -13.08
CA TYR A 162 -9.19 -3.23 -12.43
C TYR A 162 -8.25 -4.08 -11.57
N ASP A 163 -8.83 -4.70 -10.54
CA ASP A 163 -8.13 -5.61 -9.64
C ASP A 163 -8.04 -7.03 -10.23
N ILE A 164 -9.12 -7.48 -10.86
CA ILE A 164 -9.18 -8.76 -11.58
C ILE A 164 -9.53 -8.47 -13.04
N THR A 165 -8.69 -8.95 -13.96
CA THR A 165 -8.93 -8.84 -15.39
C THR A 165 -9.07 -10.22 -15.99
N ILE A 166 -10.22 -10.51 -16.56
CA ILE A 166 -10.51 -11.74 -17.30
C ILE A 166 -10.45 -11.40 -18.78
N LEU A 167 -9.60 -12.11 -19.52
CA LEU A 167 -9.42 -11.93 -20.94
C LEU A 167 -9.85 -13.22 -21.64
N VAL A 168 -10.73 -13.11 -22.63
CA VAL A 168 -11.17 -14.23 -23.46
C VAL A 168 -10.82 -13.98 -24.93
N ASP A 169 -10.75 -15.06 -25.70
CA ASP A 169 -10.26 -15.09 -27.09
C ASP A 169 -8.88 -14.42 -27.23
N THR A 170 -7.93 -14.80 -26.37
CA THR A 170 -6.62 -14.14 -26.26
C THR A 170 -5.65 -14.48 -27.40
N HIS A 171 -5.89 -15.59 -28.12
CA HIS A 171 -4.99 -16.16 -29.13
C HIS A 171 -3.57 -16.39 -28.58
N SER A 172 -3.47 -16.92 -27.36
CA SER A 172 -2.20 -17.25 -26.70
C SER A 172 -1.77 -18.69 -27.01
N THR A 173 -0.45 -18.91 -27.02
CA THR A 173 0.16 -20.25 -27.03
C THR A 173 0.87 -20.49 -25.70
N SER A 174 0.94 -21.75 -25.27
CA SER A 174 1.56 -22.12 -23.99
C SER A 174 3.03 -21.69 -23.90
N GLU A 175 3.76 -21.58 -25.02
CA GLU A 175 5.15 -21.09 -24.98
C GLU A 175 5.26 -19.62 -24.57
N LYS A 176 4.22 -18.81 -24.86
CA LYS A 176 4.21 -17.38 -24.61
C LYS A 176 3.64 -16.99 -23.25
N GLU A 177 3.00 -17.91 -22.53
CA GLU A 177 2.37 -17.63 -21.22
C GLU A 177 3.36 -17.03 -20.22
N LYS A 178 4.59 -17.57 -20.16
CA LYS A 178 5.63 -17.02 -19.28
C LYS A 178 5.94 -15.57 -19.64
N GLN A 179 6.12 -15.25 -20.93
CA GLN A 179 6.37 -13.89 -21.38
C GLN A 179 5.20 -12.97 -21.01
N TRP A 180 3.98 -13.40 -21.27
CA TRP A 180 2.78 -12.59 -21.03
C TRP A 180 2.56 -12.35 -19.53
N LEU A 181 2.86 -13.33 -18.69
CA LEU A 181 2.86 -13.17 -17.24
C LEU A 181 3.91 -12.15 -16.77
N HIS A 182 5.10 -12.10 -17.40
CA HIS A 182 6.10 -11.08 -17.10
C HIS A 182 5.66 -9.68 -17.55
N GLU A 183 5.02 -9.56 -18.71
CA GLU A 183 4.43 -8.31 -19.19
C GLU A 183 3.26 -7.84 -18.30
N TRP A 184 2.48 -8.78 -17.76
CA TRP A 184 1.48 -8.51 -16.73
C TRP A 184 2.11 -8.10 -15.39
N GLY A 185 3.22 -8.72 -14.99
CA GLY A 185 4.01 -8.32 -13.82
C GLY A 185 3.42 -8.72 -12.46
N TYR A 186 2.28 -9.42 -12.43
CA TYR A 186 1.64 -9.96 -11.22
C TYR A 186 1.21 -11.41 -11.44
N VAL A 187 0.34 -11.93 -10.57
CA VAL A 187 -0.20 -13.29 -10.68
C VAL A 187 -1.20 -13.37 -11.82
N GLY A 188 -1.17 -14.46 -12.58
CA GLY A 188 -2.12 -14.74 -13.64
C GLY A 188 -2.15 -16.22 -13.98
N LYS A 189 -3.28 -16.67 -14.51
CA LYS A 189 -3.53 -18.03 -15.00
C LYS A 189 -3.96 -17.97 -16.45
N PHE A 190 -3.50 -18.92 -17.25
CA PHE A 190 -3.73 -18.98 -18.69
C PHE A 190 -4.20 -20.37 -19.08
N SER A 191 -5.20 -20.39 -19.97
CA SER A 191 -5.62 -21.54 -20.75
C SER A 191 -5.34 -21.17 -22.19
N SER A 192 -4.15 -21.51 -22.69
CA SER A 192 -3.75 -21.21 -24.07
C SER A 192 -4.16 -22.32 -25.02
N TYR A 193 -4.32 -21.98 -26.31
CA TYR A 193 -4.64 -22.96 -27.35
C TYR A 193 -3.82 -22.72 -28.61
N SER A 194 -4.05 -21.60 -29.31
CA SER A 194 -3.35 -21.29 -30.55
C SER A 194 -3.15 -19.79 -30.73
N SER A 195 -2.22 -19.41 -31.61
CA SER A 195 -1.97 -18.01 -31.96
C SER A 195 -3.07 -17.37 -32.83
N LYS A 196 -4.12 -18.12 -33.19
CA LYS A 196 -5.16 -17.71 -34.15
C LYS A 196 -6.58 -17.77 -33.60
N SER A 197 -6.81 -18.47 -32.49
CA SER A 197 -8.14 -18.66 -31.93
C SER A 197 -8.07 -19.09 -30.48
N ARG A 198 -9.12 -18.74 -29.74
CA ARG A 198 -9.36 -19.14 -28.34
C ARG A 198 -8.27 -18.64 -27.41
N GLY A 199 -8.38 -19.02 -26.15
CA GLY A 199 -7.45 -18.67 -25.10
C GLY A 199 -8.15 -17.82 -24.05
N VAL A 200 -7.98 -18.20 -22.79
CA VAL A 200 -8.55 -17.52 -21.63
C VAL A 200 -7.43 -17.16 -20.66
N ALA A 201 -7.52 -16.00 -20.03
CA ALA A 201 -6.62 -15.61 -18.96
C ALA A 201 -7.38 -14.96 -17.80
N ILE A 202 -6.99 -15.30 -16.57
CA ILE A 202 -7.42 -14.58 -15.36
C ILE A 202 -6.19 -13.93 -14.76
N LEU A 203 -6.19 -12.61 -14.70
CA LEU A 203 -5.05 -11.78 -14.32
C LEU A 203 -5.38 -10.98 -13.06
N PHE A 204 -4.51 -11.04 -12.06
CA PHE A 204 -4.73 -10.42 -10.76
C PHE A 204 -3.74 -9.30 -10.51
N LYS A 205 -4.21 -8.19 -9.95
CA LYS A 205 -3.40 -7.12 -9.39
C LYS A 205 -3.01 -7.44 -7.94
N ASN A 206 -1.90 -6.88 -7.47
CA ASN A 206 -1.45 -7.08 -6.08
C ASN A 206 -2.04 -6.05 -5.08
N THR A 207 -3.16 -5.42 -5.45
CA THR A 207 -3.85 -4.38 -4.66
C THR A 207 -4.75 -4.93 -3.57
N PHE A 208 -5.15 -6.19 -3.68
CA PHE A 208 -6.05 -6.86 -2.74
C PHE A 208 -5.52 -8.24 -2.36
N GLU A 209 -6.12 -8.81 -1.31
CA GLU A 209 -5.71 -10.11 -0.77
C GLU A 209 -6.55 -11.22 -1.40
N PHE A 210 -5.86 -12.18 -2.01
CA PHE A 210 -6.47 -13.39 -2.52
C PHE A 210 -5.53 -14.59 -2.34
N LYS A 211 -6.13 -15.78 -2.33
CA LYS A 211 -5.42 -17.06 -2.29
C LYS A 211 -6.12 -18.06 -3.19
N ILE A 212 -5.40 -18.56 -4.20
CA ILE A 212 -5.85 -19.67 -5.04
C ILE A 212 -5.55 -20.96 -4.28
N HIS A 213 -6.55 -21.81 -4.09
CA HIS A 213 -6.41 -23.11 -3.42
C HIS A 213 -6.29 -24.25 -4.42
N ASP A 214 -7.04 -24.18 -5.51
CA ASP A 214 -7.04 -25.20 -6.56
C ASP A 214 -7.48 -24.61 -7.91
N GLU A 215 -7.17 -25.32 -9.01
CA GLU A 215 -7.43 -24.85 -10.38
C GLU A 215 -7.75 -25.96 -11.37
N THR A 216 -8.72 -25.69 -12.26
CA THR A 216 -9.01 -26.50 -13.45
C THR A 216 -8.81 -25.62 -14.68
N ILE A 217 -7.81 -25.95 -15.50
CA ILE A 217 -7.45 -25.19 -16.70
C ILE A 217 -7.73 -26.06 -17.93
N ASP A 218 -8.49 -25.53 -18.88
CA ASP A 218 -8.76 -26.23 -20.14
C ASP A 218 -7.51 -26.28 -21.04
N LEU A 219 -7.31 -27.39 -21.72
CA LEU A 219 -6.24 -27.52 -22.73
C LEU A 219 -6.66 -26.96 -24.09
N MET A 220 -7.96 -26.76 -24.30
CA MET A 220 -8.52 -26.26 -25.56
C MET A 220 -8.75 -24.75 -25.58
N GLY A 221 -8.34 -24.03 -24.51
CA GLY A 221 -8.41 -22.58 -24.45
C GLY A 221 -9.79 -22.00 -24.20
N ASN A 222 -10.74 -22.78 -23.64
CA ASN A 222 -12.13 -22.34 -23.48
C ASN A 222 -12.48 -21.94 -22.04
N PHE A 223 -11.75 -22.39 -21.02
CA PHE A 223 -12.07 -21.99 -19.65
C PHE A 223 -10.91 -22.11 -18.67
N ILE A 224 -11.02 -21.34 -17.59
CA ILE A 224 -10.24 -21.49 -16.35
C ILE A 224 -11.24 -21.45 -15.20
N ILE A 225 -11.14 -22.39 -14.26
CA ILE A 225 -11.94 -22.39 -13.02
C ILE A 225 -10.97 -22.42 -11.84
N LEU A 226 -11.15 -21.50 -10.90
CA LEU A 226 -10.32 -21.35 -9.72
C LEU A 226 -11.18 -21.49 -8.47
N ASP A 227 -10.72 -22.29 -7.51
CA ASP A 227 -11.16 -22.20 -6.13
C ASP A 227 -10.28 -21.18 -5.42
N ILE A 228 -10.86 -20.03 -5.09
CA ILE A 228 -10.12 -18.86 -4.67
C ILE A 228 -10.77 -18.21 -3.45
N THR A 229 -9.98 -17.83 -2.46
CA THR A 229 -10.42 -16.91 -1.42
C THR A 229 -10.06 -15.49 -1.81
N ILE A 230 -11.03 -14.58 -1.82
CA ILE A 230 -10.85 -13.15 -2.02
C ILE A 230 -11.37 -12.44 -0.77
N GLN A 231 -10.52 -11.65 -0.10
CA GLN A 231 -10.88 -10.93 1.13
C GLN A 231 -11.64 -11.80 2.17
N ASP A 232 -11.14 -13.01 2.42
CA ASP A 232 -11.71 -14.03 3.32
C ASP A 232 -13.00 -14.74 2.84
N TYR A 233 -13.54 -14.40 1.67
CA TYR A 233 -14.65 -15.13 1.03
C TYR A 233 -14.11 -16.15 0.03
N ARG A 234 -14.39 -17.44 0.26
CA ARG A 234 -14.04 -18.51 -0.67
C ARG A 234 -15.11 -18.64 -1.75
N ILE A 235 -14.71 -18.48 -3.00
CA ILE A 235 -15.59 -18.50 -4.17
C ILE A 235 -15.01 -19.42 -5.25
N THR A 236 -15.88 -19.95 -6.10
CA THR A 236 -15.48 -20.52 -7.38
C THR A 236 -15.50 -19.42 -8.44
N LEU A 237 -14.33 -19.01 -8.93
CA LEU A 237 -14.19 -18.03 -10.01
C LEU A 237 -13.92 -18.75 -11.33
N ALA A 238 -14.84 -18.67 -12.28
CA ALA A 238 -14.72 -19.27 -13.59
C ALA A 238 -14.66 -18.18 -14.68
N ALA A 239 -13.71 -18.34 -15.60
CA ALA A 239 -13.64 -17.58 -16.85
C ALA A 239 -13.94 -18.53 -18.01
N ILE A 240 -14.90 -18.19 -18.89
CA ILE A 240 -15.30 -19.06 -19.99
C ILE A 240 -15.33 -18.34 -21.35
N TYR A 241 -15.06 -19.09 -22.40
CA TYR A 241 -15.25 -18.73 -23.80
C TYR A 241 -16.11 -19.83 -24.43
N GLY A 242 -17.39 -19.51 -24.64
CA GLY A 242 -18.40 -20.45 -25.13
C GLY A 242 -18.22 -20.81 -26.61
N PRO A 243 -18.81 -21.92 -27.07
CA PRO A 243 -18.78 -22.32 -28.48
C PRO A 243 -19.64 -21.39 -29.34
N ASN A 244 -19.21 -21.16 -30.59
CA ASN A 244 -20.01 -20.40 -31.58
C ASN A 244 -21.23 -21.20 -32.08
N ASN A 245 -21.15 -22.53 -32.03
CA ASN A 245 -22.20 -23.45 -32.44
C ASN A 245 -23.10 -23.83 -31.26
N ASP A 246 -24.30 -24.31 -31.58
CA ASP A 246 -25.25 -24.82 -30.59
C ASP A 246 -24.71 -26.12 -29.97
N ASP A 247 -24.08 -26.02 -28.80
CA ASP A 247 -23.44 -27.11 -28.06
C ASP A 247 -23.80 -27.04 -26.57
N PRO A 248 -24.97 -27.57 -26.19
CA PRO A 248 -25.39 -27.63 -24.78
C PRO A 248 -24.47 -28.51 -23.92
N VAL A 249 -23.75 -29.47 -24.51
CA VAL A 249 -22.86 -30.39 -23.77
C VAL A 249 -21.68 -29.63 -23.16
N PHE A 250 -21.23 -28.56 -23.83
CA PHE A 250 -20.21 -27.67 -23.28
C PHE A 250 -20.64 -27.07 -21.92
N PHE A 251 -21.84 -26.50 -21.85
CA PHE A 251 -22.34 -25.84 -20.64
C PHE A 251 -22.65 -26.83 -19.51
N GLU A 252 -23.16 -28.02 -19.84
CA GLU A 252 -23.31 -29.13 -18.89
C GLU A 252 -21.96 -29.54 -18.27
N ASN A 253 -20.91 -29.62 -19.09
CA ASN A 253 -19.56 -29.95 -18.61
C ASN A 253 -18.98 -28.84 -17.71
N ILE A 254 -19.23 -27.56 -18.04
CA ILE A 254 -18.83 -26.44 -17.18
C ILE A 254 -19.51 -26.55 -15.81
N LYS A 255 -20.82 -26.83 -15.77
CA LYS A 255 -21.55 -27.06 -14.52
C LYS A 255 -20.87 -28.14 -13.67
N HIS A 256 -20.64 -29.33 -14.24
CA HIS A 256 -20.01 -30.43 -13.52
C HIS A 256 -18.61 -30.07 -12.97
N LYS A 257 -17.82 -29.28 -13.70
CA LYS A 257 -16.49 -28.84 -13.23
C LYS A 257 -16.60 -27.81 -12.10
N ILE A 258 -17.53 -26.88 -12.18
CA ILE A 258 -17.79 -25.90 -11.11
C ILE A 258 -18.25 -26.61 -9.83
N SER A 259 -19.18 -27.57 -9.94
CA SER A 259 -19.72 -28.29 -8.78
C SER A 259 -18.68 -29.11 -8.00
N ARG A 260 -17.53 -29.47 -8.62
CA ARG A 260 -16.46 -30.21 -7.92
C ARG A 260 -15.86 -29.43 -6.74
N TYR A 261 -15.84 -28.10 -6.82
CA TYR A 261 -15.26 -27.25 -5.79
C TYR A 261 -16.13 -27.14 -4.54
N SER A 262 -17.41 -27.55 -4.62
CA SER A 262 -18.37 -27.55 -3.49
C SER A 262 -18.49 -26.21 -2.75
N ASN A 263 -18.10 -25.09 -3.38
CA ASN A 263 -18.34 -23.75 -2.88
C ASN A 263 -19.78 -23.34 -3.20
N SER A 264 -20.46 -22.73 -2.23
CA SER A 264 -21.80 -22.14 -2.45
C SER A 264 -21.74 -20.88 -3.30
N SER A 265 -20.66 -20.11 -3.20
CA SER A 265 -20.50 -18.83 -3.86
C SER A 265 -19.76 -18.99 -5.19
N ILE A 266 -20.37 -18.57 -6.29
CA ILE A 266 -19.84 -18.77 -7.64
C ILE A 266 -19.89 -17.46 -8.42
N VAL A 267 -18.81 -17.18 -9.16
CA VAL A 267 -18.73 -16.09 -10.14
C VAL A 267 -18.22 -16.66 -11.45
N VAL A 268 -19.05 -16.63 -12.49
CA VAL A 268 -18.70 -17.06 -13.85
C VAL A 268 -18.71 -15.84 -14.76
N ALA A 269 -17.59 -15.54 -15.39
CA ALA A 269 -17.47 -14.43 -16.34
C ALA A 269 -16.98 -14.92 -17.68
N GLY A 270 -17.39 -14.29 -18.77
CA GLY A 270 -16.90 -14.72 -20.07
C GLY A 270 -17.70 -14.19 -21.23
N ASP A 271 -17.26 -14.58 -22.42
CA ASP A 271 -18.08 -14.54 -23.63
C ASP A 271 -18.75 -15.90 -23.76
N TRP A 272 -20.07 -15.92 -23.59
CA TRP A 272 -20.87 -17.13 -23.62
C TRP A 272 -21.24 -17.55 -25.05
N ASN A 273 -21.06 -16.67 -26.04
CA ASN A 273 -21.51 -16.83 -27.42
C ASN A 273 -23.01 -17.17 -27.59
N VAL A 274 -23.81 -16.95 -26.54
CA VAL A 274 -25.25 -17.23 -26.50
C VAL A 274 -25.96 -16.06 -25.83
N VAL A 275 -27.04 -15.62 -26.46
CA VAL A 275 -27.93 -14.58 -25.96
C VAL A 275 -28.93 -15.17 -24.96
N GLN A 276 -29.19 -14.49 -23.83
CA GLN A 276 -30.18 -14.95 -22.85
C GLN A 276 -31.62 -14.51 -23.19
N ASP A 277 -31.80 -13.26 -23.62
CA ASP A 277 -33.10 -12.73 -24.07
C ASP A 277 -33.02 -12.21 -25.50
N TYR A 278 -33.66 -12.90 -26.46
CA TYR A 278 -33.56 -12.54 -27.88
C TYR A 278 -34.01 -11.11 -28.18
N ASP A 279 -35.11 -10.65 -27.58
CA ASP A 279 -35.73 -9.37 -27.91
C ASP A 279 -34.98 -8.20 -27.27
N MET A 280 -34.44 -8.41 -26.07
CA MET A 280 -33.76 -7.36 -25.30
C MET A 280 -32.24 -7.32 -25.53
N ASP A 281 -31.62 -8.45 -25.87
CA ASP A 281 -30.17 -8.57 -25.99
C ASP A 281 -29.69 -8.62 -27.45
N THR A 282 -30.57 -8.49 -28.44
CA THR A 282 -30.19 -8.44 -29.85
C THR A 282 -30.74 -7.24 -30.60
N LEU A 283 -29.98 -6.81 -31.61
CA LEU A 283 -30.41 -5.79 -32.56
C LEU A 283 -30.06 -6.23 -33.98
N HIS A 284 -31.02 -6.11 -34.90
CA HIS A 284 -30.90 -6.47 -36.32
C HIS A 284 -30.64 -7.96 -36.59
N TYR A 285 -31.04 -8.83 -35.66
CA TYR A 285 -31.14 -10.27 -35.90
C TYR A 285 -32.48 -10.61 -36.55
N ARG A 286 -32.53 -11.71 -37.32
CA ARG A 286 -33.76 -12.21 -37.97
C ARG A 286 -34.36 -13.42 -37.27
N SER A 287 -33.52 -14.16 -36.55
CA SER A 287 -33.87 -15.35 -35.81
C SER A 287 -32.93 -15.50 -34.62
N GLU A 288 -33.38 -16.25 -33.63
CA GLU A 288 -32.57 -16.67 -32.49
C GLU A 288 -31.51 -17.69 -32.92
N ASN A 289 -30.30 -17.54 -32.40
CA ASN A 289 -29.20 -18.49 -32.59
C ASN A 289 -29.01 -19.34 -31.34
N ASN A 290 -28.55 -20.58 -31.51
CA ASN A 290 -28.15 -21.50 -30.43
C ASN A 290 -29.23 -21.76 -29.34
N PRO A 291 -30.49 -22.09 -29.72
CA PRO A 291 -31.58 -22.23 -28.77
C PRO A 291 -31.41 -23.38 -27.76
N GLN A 292 -30.73 -24.48 -28.12
CA GLN A 292 -30.52 -25.60 -27.19
C GLN A 292 -29.49 -25.24 -26.11
N SER A 293 -28.43 -24.53 -26.50
CA SER A 293 -27.43 -23.97 -25.59
C SER A 293 -28.06 -22.97 -24.65
N LYS A 294 -28.92 -22.08 -25.15
CA LYS A 294 -29.67 -21.13 -24.31
C LYS A 294 -30.51 -21.86 -23.27
N ALA A 295 -31.29 -22.85 -23.69
CA ALA A 295 -32.11 -23.65 -22.77
C ALA A 295 -31.26 -24.35 -21.70
N LYS A 296 -30.11 -24.91 -22.10
CA LYS A 296 -29.17 -25.54 -21.16
C LYS A 296 -28.50 -24.52 -20.22
N ILE A 297 -28.16 -23.33 -20.70
CA ILE A 297 -27.62 -22.26 -19.84
C ILE A 297 -28.66 -21.88 -18.78
N HIS A 298 -29.94 -21.72 -19.14
CA HIS A 298 -31.01 -21.44 -18.17
C HIS A 298 -31.18 -22.56 -17.14
N GLU A 299 -31.05 -23.82 -17.54
CA GLU A 299 -31.04 -24.97 -16.61
C GLU A 299 -29.84 -24.91 -15.66
N VAL A 300 -28.63 -24.66 -16.18
CA VAL A 300 -27.40 -24.50 -15.38
C VAL A 300 -27.53 -23.32 -14.41
N MET A 301 -28.11 -22.20 -14.87
CA MET A 301 -28.37 -21.03 -14.02
C MET A 301 -29.31 -21.39 -12.88
N HIS A 302 -30.41 -22.08 -13.16
CA HIS A 302 -31.35 -22.52 -12.13
C HIS A 302 -30.71 -23.51 -11.13
N GLU A 303 -29.93 -24.48 -11.60
CA GLU A 303 -29.31 -25.50 -10.74
C GLU A 303 -28.17 -24.95 -9.86
N LEU A 304 -27.43 -23.97 -10.37
CA LEU A 304 -26.33 -23.33 -9.64
C LEU A 304 -26.73 -22.02 -8.96
N ASP A 305 -28.01 -21.64 -8.98
CA ASP A 305 -28.52 -20.36 -8.46
C ASP A 305 -27.80 -19.13 -9.05
N LEU A 306 -27.47 -19.18 -10.35
CA LEU A 306 -26.78 -18.09 -11.04
C LEU A 306 -27.76 -17.04 -11.58
N LEU A 307 -27.42 -15.78 -11.32
CA LEU A 307 -28.10 -14.59 -11.78
C LEU A 307 -27.23 -13.83 -12.77
N ASP A 308 -27.83 -13.33 -13.85
CA ASP A 308 -27.22 -12.32 -14.73
C ASP A 308 -27.26 -10.95 -14.04
N ILE A 309 -26.16 -10.58 -13.38
CA ILE A 309 -26.12 -9.37 -12.54
C ILE A 309 -26.40 -8.09 -13.31
N TRP A 310 -26.01 -8.03 -14.59
CA TRP A 310 -26.23 -6.84 -15.40
C TRP A 310 -27.73 -6.67 -15.69
N ARG A 311 -28.41 -7.75 -16.06
CA ARG A 311 -29.86 -7.70 -16.30
C ARG A 311 -30.65 -7.46 -15.01
N GLN A 312 -30.19 -7.93 -13.85
CA GLN A 312 -30.79 -7.62 -12.55
C GLN A 312 -30.74 -6.12 -12.24
N GLN A 313 -29.60 -5.46 -12.48
CA GLN A 313 -29.43 -4.03 -12.21
C GLN A 313 -30.02 -3.13 -13.31
N HIS A 314 -30.16 -3.65 -14.53
CA HIS A 314 -30.65 -2.92 -15.71
C HIS A 314 -31.79 -3.68 -16.44
N PRO A 315 -32.96 -3.91 -15.80
CA PRO A 315 -33.99 -4.81 -16.35
C PRO A 315 -34.53 -4.41 -17.73
N PHE A 316 -34.65 -3.11 -18.00
CA PHE A 316 -35.30 -2.57 -19.21
C PHE A 316 -34.33 -1.97 -20.22
N ASP A 317 -33.04 -1.93 -19.91
CA ASP A 317 -32.06 -1.30 -20.77
C ASP A 317 -31.64 -2.22 -21.91
N ASN A 318 -31.49 -1.64 -23.09
CA ASN A 318 -30.94 -2.30 -24.27
C ASN A 318 -29.49 -1.90 -24.45
N ARG A 319 -28.56 -2.77 -24.07
CA ARG A 319 -27.12 -2.54 -24.20
C ARG A 319 -26.42 -3.83 -24.62
N TYR A 320 -25.50 -3.68 -25.57
CA TYR A 320 -24.87 -4.81 -26.25
C TYR A 320 -23.38 -4.84 -25.98
N SER A 321 -22.83 -6.05 -25.88
CA SER A 321 -21.39 -6.24 -25.71
C SER A 321 -20.69 -6.41 -27.05
N TRP A 322 -21.31 -7.06 -28.03
CA TRP A 322 -20.71 -7.35 -29.33
C TRP A 322 -21.29 -6.52 -30.48
N ARG A 323 -20.44 -6.21 -31.47
CA ARG A 323 -20.80 -5.48 -32.69
C ARG A 323 -20.31 -6.22 -33.93
N GLY A 324 -21.26 -6.62 -34.76
CA GLY A 324 -21.03 -7.42 -35.95
C GLY A 324 -21.19 -6.69 -37.27
N PRO A 325 -21.02 -7.43 -38.39
CA PRO A 325 -21.38 -6.97 -39.72
C PRO A 325 -22.85 -6.56 -39.81
N ASN A 326 -23.19 -5.68 -40.76
CA ASN A 326 -24.54 -5.19 -41.00
C ASN A 326 -25.21 -4.57 -39.77
N HIS A 327 -24.41 -3.91 -38.92
CA HIS A 327 -24.84 -3.26 -37.69
C HIS A 327 -25.51 -4.20 -36.67
N LYS A 328 -25.34 -5.52 -36.81
CA LYS A 328 -25.82 -6.47 -35.81
C LYS A 328 -25.16 -6.20 -34.47
N GLN A 329 -25.93 -6.21 -33.40
CA GLN A 329 -25.41 -6.09 -32.04
C GLN A 329 -26.05 -7.14 -31.16
N SER A 330 -25.28 -7.70 -30.24
CA SER A 330 -25.78 -8.67 -29.28
C SER A 330 -25.07 -8.55 -27.94
N ARG A 331 -25.75 -8.90 -26.85
CA ARG A 331 -25.11 -9.11 -25.55
C ARG A 331 -24.68 -10.58 -25.45
N LEU A 332 -23.37 -10.82 -25.45
CA LEU A 332 -22.76 -12.15 -25.43
C LEU A 332 -21.84 -12.36 -24.23
N ASP A 333 -21.40 -11.26 -23.62
CA ASP A 333 -20.48 -11.25 -22.50
C ASP A 333 -21.27 -11.03 -21.21
N TYR A 334 -20.99 -11.83 -20.17
CA TYR A 334 -21.76 -11.83 -18.92
C TYR A 334 -20.85 -12.01 -17.71
N PHE A 335 -21.26 -11.41 -16.58
CA PHE A 335 -20.95 -11.92 -15.25
C PHE A 335 -22.22 -12.60 -14.71
N MET A 336 -22.15 -13.90 -14.48
CA MET A 336 -23.18 -14.67 -13.80
C MET A 336 -22.70 -14.99 -12.38
N ILE A 337 -23.51 -14.67 -11.38
CA ILE A 337 -23.13 -14.80 -9.96
C ILE A 337 -24.20 -15.52 -9.17
N THR A 338 -23.83 -16.17 -8.09
CA THR A 338 -24.82 -16.72 -7.14
C THR A 338 -25.54 -15.62 -6.37
N SER A 339 -26.79 -15.88 -5.94
CA SER A 339 -27.61 -14.90 -5.22
C SER A 339 -26.95 -14.38 -3.93
N ASP A 340 -26.12 -15.20 -3.26
CA ASP A 340 -25.37 -14.77 -2.08
C ASP A 340 -24.28 -13.72 -2.39
N ILE A 341 -23.73 -13.73 -3.62
CA ILE A 341 -22.76 -12.74 -4.08
C ILE A 341 -23.44 -11.42 -4.49
N GLU A 342 -24.70 -11.45 -4.90
CA GLU A 342 -25.47 -10.26 -5.31
C GLU A 342 -25.43 -9.16 -4.24
N ALA A 343 -25.53 -9.53 -2.96
CA ALA A 343 -25.46 -8.60 -1.84
C ALA A 343 -24.13 -7.83 -1.73
N PHE A 344 -23.05 -8.34 -2.34
CA PHE A 344 -21.75 -7.67 -2.40
C PHE A 344 -21.59 -6.81 -3.66
N VAL A 345 -22.50 -6.89 -4.63
CA VAL A 345 -22.37 -6.14 -5.88
C VAL A 345 -22.72 -4.67 -5.65
N VAL A 346 -21.74 -3.80 -5.83
CA VAL A 346 -21.94 -2.34 -5.80
C VAL A 346 -22.49 -1.85 -7.13
N SER A 347 -21.94 -2.35 -8.24
CA SER A 347 -22.38 -1.99 -9.58
C SER A 347 -21.90 -2.99 -10.64
N SER A 348 -22.61 -3.02 -11.75
CA SER A 348 -22.27 -3.72 -12.98
C SER A 348 -22.55 -2.84 -14.19
N ASP A 349 -21.71 -2.93 -15.22
CA ASP A 349 -21.87 -2.13 -16.44
C ASP A 349 -21.20 -2.79 -17.65
N ILE A 350 -21.56 -2.35 -18.87
CA ILE A 350 -20.92 -2.74 -20.13
C ILE A 350 -20.08 -1.56 -20.64
N GLY A 351 -18.77 -1.62 -20.51
CA GLY A 351 -17.88 -0.53 -20.89
C GLY A 351 -17.82 -0.23 -22.39
N ILE A 352 -16.98 0.73 -22.75
CA ILE A 352 -16.77 1.13 -24.15
C ILE A 352 -15.80 0.14 -24.82
N SER A 353 -16.19 -0.35 -26.00
CA SER A 353 -15.35 -1.21 -26.84
C SER A 353 -14.02 -0.55 -27.18
N TYR A 354 -12.93 -1.29 -27.05
CA TYR A 354 -11.59 -0.77 -27.29
C TYR A 354 -10.70 -1.84 -27.90
N ARG A 355 -10.21 -1.59 -29.12
CA ARG A 355 -9.35 -2.51 -29.90
C ARG A 355 -9.92 -3.94 -30.05
N SER A 356 -11.23 -4.08 -29.88
CA SER A 356 -12.04 -5.28 -30.03
C SER A 356 -13.43 -4.86 -30.51
N ASP A 357 -14.13 -5.76 -31.19
CA ASP A 357 -15.55 -5.66 -31.51
C ASP A 357 -16.44 -5.95 -30.28
N HIS A 358 -15.84 -6.41 -29.18
CA HIS A 358 -16.50 -6.54 -27.89
C HIS A 358 -16.22 -5.34 -26.97
N SER A 359 -17.27 -4.97 -26.22
CA SER A 359 -17.25 -4.11 -25.06
C SER A 359 -16.96 -4.95 -23.81
N PRO A 360 -16.11 -4.47 -22.89
CA PRO A 360 -15.84 -5.19 -21.64
C PRO A 360 -17.07 -5.18 -20.74
N VAL A 361 -17.36 -6.29 -20.07
CA VAL A 361 -18.34 -6.33 -18.98
C VAL A 361 -17.62 -6.11 -17.65
N LEU A 362 -18.25 -5.36 -16.76
CA LEU A 362 -17.64 -4.83 -15.55
C LEU A 362 -18.49 -5.22 -14.34
N ILE A 363 -17.85 -5.61 -13.25
CA ILE A 363 -18.50 -5.82 -11.96
C ILE A 363 -17.63 -5.25 -10.83
N ASN A 364 -18.28 -4.65 -9.84
CA ASN A 364 -17.63 -4.12 -8.65
C ASN A 364 -18.20 -4.83 -7.40
N LEU A 365 -17.33 -5.56 -6.68
CA LEU A 365 -17.71 -6.40 -5.55
C LEU A 365 -17.13 -5.87 -4.24
N LYS A 366 -17.97 -5.66 -3.23
CA LYS A 366 -17.60 -5.17 -1.92
C LYS A 366 -17.88 -6.22 -0.84
N PHE A 367 -16.89 -7.04 -0.54
CA PHE A 367 -16.98 -8.16 0.40
C PHE A 367 -16.98 -7.75 1.88
N SER A 368 -16.45 -6.57 2.20
CA SER A 368 -16.45 -6.04 3.57
C SER A 368 -17.12 -4.67 3.60
N SER A 369 -17.83 -4.38 4.69
CA SER A 369 -18.33 -3.04 5.02
C SER A 369 -17.39 -2.29 5.98
N GLN A 370 -16.18 -2.81 6.19
CA GLN A 370 -15.25 -2.35 7.22
C GLN A 370 -14.14 -1.48 6.65
N ILE A 371 -14.20 -0.19 6.99
CA ILE A 371 -13.22 0.85 6.62
C ILE A 371 -11.80 0.42 7.04
N ARG A 372 -11.03 -0.12 6.09
CA ARG A 372 -9.71 -0.74 6.35
C ARG A 372 -8.70 0.30 6.83
N GLY A 373 -7.98 0.03 7.93
CA GLY A 373 -7.07 0.95 8.64
C GLY A 373 -5.78 1.42 7.91
N LYS A 374 -4.96 2.30 8.52
CA LYS A 374 -3.83 3.05 7.90
C LYS A 374 -2.61 2.23 7.45
N GLY A 375 -2.74 0.91 7.41
CA GLY A 375 -1.63 0.00 7.29
C GLY A 375 -0.57 0.22 8.37
N THR A 376 0.51 -0.54 8.29
CA THR A 376 1.67 -0.38 9.17
C THR A 376 2.71 0.52 8.50
N TRP A 377 3.16 1.57 9.21
CA TRP A 377 4.26 2.43 8.74
C TRP A 377 5.55 1.61 8.61
N LYS A 378 6.30 1.85 7.52
CA LYS A 378 7.61 1.27 7.24
C LYS A 378 8.65 2.37 7.11
N PHE A 379 9.83 2.17 7.70
CA PHE A 379 10.93 3.12 7.65
C PHE A 379 11.54 3.24 6.25
N ASN A 380 11.90 4.46 5.85
CA ASN A 380 12.57 4.71 4.56
C ASN A 380 14.09 4.69 4.73
N ASN A 381 14.73 3.62 4.25
CA ASN A 381 16.18 3.44 4.40
C ASN A 381 17.03 4.51 3.69
N SER A 382 16.48 5.27 2.72
CA SER A 382 17.24 6.34 2.08
C SER A 382 17.64 7.45 3.06
N LEU A 383 16.88 7.63 4.15
CA LEU A 383 17.17 8.62 5.18
C LEU A 383 18.51 8.37 5.87
N LEU A 384 18.96 7.11 5.92
CA LEU A 384 20.25 6.73 6.53
C LEU A 384 21.46 7.26 5.75
N ARG A 385 21.26 7.89 4.60
CA ARG A 385 22.31 8.55 3.80
C ARG A 385 22.30 10.07 3.93
N GLU A 386 21.31 10.63 4.61
CA GLU A 386 21.11 12.07 4.73
C GLU A 386 21.73 12.53 6.06
N THR A 387 22.84 13.28 6.01
CA THR A 387 23.61 13.67 7.19
C THR A 387 22.76 14.45 8.19
N GLU A 388 21.91 15.37 7.72
CA GLU A 388 20.98 16.13 8.56
C GLU A 388 20.02 15.23 9.35
N PHE A 389 19.55 14.13 8.73
CA PHE A 389 18.68 13.18 9.40
C PHE A 389 19.43 12.41 10.48
N ILE A 390 20.66 11.97 10.18
CA ILE A 390 21.50 11.23 11.13
C ILE A 390 21.79 12.09 12.36
N GLU A 391 22.20 13.34 12.18
CA GLU A 391 22.48 14.26 13.29
C GLU A 391 21.22 14.57 14.08
N LYS A 392 20.08 14.74 13.40
CA LYS A 392 18.79 14.87 14.07
C LYS A 392 18.45 13.66 14.94
N VAL A 393 18.65 12.44 14.42
CA VAL A 393 18.40 11.19 15.15
C VAL A 393 19.34 11.02 16.34
N LYS A 394 20.63 11.33 16.18
CA LYS A 394 21.59 11.32 17.30
C LYS A 394 21.17 12.30 18.39
N GLY A 395 20.78 13.52 18.01
CA GLY A 395 20.24 14.52 18.93
C GLY A 395 18.98 14.02 19.63
N ASP A 396 18.03 13.44 18.89
CA ASP A 396 16.79 12.89 19.44
C ASP A 396 17.05 11.76 20.44
N ILE A 397 18.03 10.87 20.17
CA ILE A 397 18.45 9.81 21.11
C ILE A 397 19.02 10.43 22.38
N LYS A 398 19.94 11.40 22.24
CA LYS A 398 20.58 12.08 23.37
C LYS A 398 19.53 12.77 24.25
N THR A 399 18.61 13.52 23.64
CA THR A 399 17.52 14.19 24.35
C THR A 399 16.64 13.21 25.13
N VAL A 400 16.30 12.05 24.56
CA VAL A 400 15.50 11.04 25.27
C VAL A 400 16.29 10.42 26.42
N ILE A 401 17.59 10.18 26.26
CA ILE A 401 18.43 9.66 27.35
C ILE A 401 18.50 10.66 28.50
N GLU A 402 18.79 11.94 28.20
CA GLU A 402 18.86 13.03 29.19
C GLU A 402 17.52 13.24 29.92
N GLU A 403 16.38 13.06 29.23
CA GLU A 403 15.04 13.24 29.80
C GLU A 403 14.67 12.16 30.84
N TYR A 404 15.28 10.97 30.76
CA TYR A 404 14.88 9.80 31.54
C TYR A 404 15.98 9.23 32.46
N GLU A 405 17.16 9.84 32.49
CA GLU A 405 18.24 9.51 33.44
C GLU A 405 17.80 9.90 34.86
N SER A 406 17.92 8.97 35.83
CA SER A 406 17.64 9.28 37.23
C SER A 406 18.87 9.92 37.85
N ASP A 407 18.69 11.04 38.54
CA ASP A 407 19.70 11.84 39.26
C ASP A 407 21.14 11.73 38.72
N PRO A 408 21.62 12.70 37.91
CA PRO A 408 22.97 12.67 37.30
C PRO A 408 24.15 12.66 38.29
N SER A 409 23.89 12.68 39.60
CA SER A 409 24.88 12.87 40.67
C SER A 409 25.29 11.60 41.44
N ILE A 410 24.80 10.41 41.06
CA ILE A 410 25.27 9.13 41.60
C ILE A 410 26.29 8.52 40.62
N ASP A 411 27.57 8.83 40.80
CA ASP A 411 28.66 8.00 40.28
C ASP A 411 28.81 6.80 41.22
N ILE A 412 28.17 5.68 40.88
CA ILE A 412 28.73 4.38 41.23
C ILE A 412 29.46 3.94 39.97
N GLU A 413 30.77 3.77 40.07
CA GLU A 413 31.66 3.19 39.07
C GLU A 413 31.21 1.78 38.64
N THR A 414 30.13 1.73 37.90
CA THR A 414 29.68 0.58 37.10
C THR A 414 29.06 1.18 35.85
N GLU A 415 29.25 0.54 34.70
CA GLU A 415 28.78 0.96 33.38
C GLU A 415 27.23 1.09 33.25
N ASP A 416 26.49 1.12 34.36
CA ASP A 416 25.04 1.05 34.45
C ASP A 416 24.43 2.41 34.79
N LYS A 417 24.21 3.25 33.76
CA LYS A 417 23.31 4.41 33.86
C LYS A 417 21.98 3.99 34.47
N GLN A 418 21.59 4.63 35.58
CA GLN A 418 20.31 4.39 36.22
C GLN A 418 19.26 5.33 35.60
N PHE A 419 18.08 4.78 35.28
CA PHE A 419 17.02 5.52 34.61
C PHE A 419 15.76 5.53 35.47
N ASN A 420 15.03 6.64 35.45
CA ASN A 420 13.75 6.80 36.17
C ASN A 420 12.60 5.96 35.55
N ILE A 421 12.90 5.26 34.45
CA ILE A 421 12.03 4.33 33.74
C ILE A 421 12.79 3.04 33.41
N SER A 422 12.08 1.95 33.16
CA SER A 422 12.72 0.69 32.75
C SER A 422 13.44 0.84 31.40
N TYR A 423 14.53 0.11 31.20
CA TYR A 423 15.27 0.08 29.93
C TYR A 423 14.38 -0.27 28.72
N GLN A 424 13.38 -1.13 28.91
CA GLN A 424 12.42 -1.46 27.86
C GLN A 424 11.55 -0.24 27.47
N LEU A 425 11.15 0.56 28.46
CA LEU A 425 10.41 1.79 28.24
C LEU A 425 11.30 2.87 27.61
N LEU A 426 12.56 2.99 28.03
CA LEU A 426 13.54 3.91 27.47
C LEU A 426 13.77 3.62 25.98
N TRP A 427 13.98 2.35 25.65
CA TRP A 427 14.12 1.92 24.26
C TRP A 427 12.89 2.22 23.41
N ASP A 428 11.69 2.06 23.97
CA ASP A 428 10.45 2.44 23.30
C ASP A 428 10.35 3.95 23.07
N MET A 429 10.78 4.79 24.02
CA MET A 429 10.83 6.25 23.88
C MET A 429 11.80 6.69 22.79
N ILE A 430 12.98 6.07 22.74
CA ILE A 430 13.96 6.32 21.68
C ILE A 430 13.37 5.96 20.32
N LYS A 431 12.86 4.73 20.14
CA LYS A 431 12.23 4.29 18.89
C LYS A 431 11.09 5.21 18.47
N MET A 432 10.29 5.67 19.41
CA MET A 432 9.18 6.58 19.17
C MET A 432 9.66 7.94 18.66
N LYS A 433 10.63 8.56 19.35
CA LYS A 433 11.19 9.86 18.98
C LYS A 433 11.83 9.78 17.60
N VAL A 434 12.67 8.77 17.38
CA VAL A 434 13.33 8.52 16.09
C VAL A 434 12.32 8.29 14.97
N ARG A 435 11.26 7.52 15.22
CA ARG A 435 10.17 7.31 14.25
C ARG A 435 9.42 8.59 13.93
N GLY A 436 9.07 9.40 14.92
CA GLY A 436 8.43 10.71 14.73
C GLY A 436 9.30 11.63 13.88
N SER A 437 10.59 11.65 14.16
CA SER A 437 11.58 12.41 13.39
C SER A 437 11.73 11.89 11.96
N ALA A 438 11.77 10.58 11.76
CA ALA A 438 11.82 9.97 10.43
C ALA A 438 10.59 10.32 9.59
N ILE A 439 9.39 10.27 10.19
CA ILE A 439 8.14 10.64 9.53
C ILE A 439 8.15 12.12 9.16
N SER A 440 8.50 12.99 10.12
CA SER A 440 8.52 14.44 9.91
C SER A 440 9.54 14.83 8.85
N PHE A 441 10.75 14.29 8.94
CA PHE A 441 11.83 14.57 8.00
C PHE A 441 11.51 14.05 6.59
N SER A 442 10.96 12.84 6.47
CA SER A 442 10.47 12.32 5.18
C SER A 442 9.37 13.19 4.57
N SER A 443 8.43 13.66 5.39
CA SER A 443 7.36 14.55 4.93
C SER A 443 7.89 15.91 4.50
N PHE A 444 8.90 16.43 5.20
CA PHE A 444 9.57 17.68 4.86
C PHE A 444 10.32 17.54 3.52
N GLN A 445 11.16 16.52 3.37
CA GLN A 445 11.88 16.25 2.13
C GLN A 445 10.94 16.08 0.93
N LYS A 446 9.82 15.37 1.12
CA LYS A 446 8.81 15.24 0.06
C LYS A 446 8.20 16.59 -0.33
N LYS A 447 7.92 17.46 0.64
CA LYS A 447 7.35 18.78 0.39
C LYS A 447 8.35 19.69 -0.35
N GLU A 448 9.60 19.70 0.10
CA GLU A 448 10.68 20.47 -0.55
C GLU A 448 10.96 19.96 -1.96
N GLY A 449 11.00 18.64 -2.16
CA GLY A 449 11.13 18.03 -3.49
C GLY A 449 10.01 18.44 -4.44
N ASN A 450 8.75 18.39 -3.98
CA ASN A 450 7.60 18.82 -4.80
C ASN A 450 7.63 20.32 -5.11
N LYS A 451 8.11 21.15 -4.19
CA LYS A 451 8.27 22.59 -4.42
C LYS A 451 9.35 22.83 -5.49
N LYS A 452 10.50 22.21 -5.34
CA LYS A 452 11.61 22.28 -6.30
C LYS A 452 11.21 21.81 -7.70
N GLU A 453 10.42 20.74 -7.79
CA GLU A 453 9.89 20.26 -9.07
C GLU A 453 9.01 21.31 -9.76
N LYS A 454 8.09 21.95 -9.00
CA LYS A 454 7.24 23.02 -9.54
C LYS A 454 8.05 24.24 -9.97
N ASP A 455 9.02 24.64 -9.16
CA ASP A 455 9.88 25.78 -9.44
C ASP A 455 10.73 25.53 -10.70
N LEU A 456 11.26 24.32 -10.88
CA LEU A 456 12.01 23.92 -12.08
C LEU A 456 11.13 23.94 -13.34
N LEU A 457 9.92 23.38 -13.28
CA LEU A 457 8.98 23.40 -14.42
C LEU A 457 8.61 24.83 -14.83
N TYR A 458 8.37 25.70 -13.85
CA TYR A 458 8.07 27.11 -14.11
C TYR A 458 9.25 27.87 -14.72
N LYS A 459 10.48 27.61 -14.24
CA LYS A 459 11.68 28.23 -14.83
C LYS A 459 11.94 27.73 -16.25
N ILE A 460 11.74 26.43 -16.52
CA ILE A 460 11.85 25.86 -17.86
C ILE A 460 10.84 26.53 -18.80
N SER A 461 9.58 26.72 -18.39
CA SER A 461 8.58 27.40 -19.24
C SER A 461 8.95 28.84 -19.55
N LEU A 462 9.51 29.59 -18.58
CA LEU A 462 10.00 30.95 -18.82
C LEU A 462 11.21 30.98 -19.78
N LEU A 463 12.08 29.98 -19.72
CA LEU A 463 13.21 29.87 -20.64
C LEU A 463 12.73 29.49 -22.05
N ASP A 464 11.72 28.63 -22.18
CA ASP A 464 11.09 28.30 -23.46
C ASP A 464 10.47 29.55 -24.12
N GLU A 465 9.76 30.39 -23.36
CA GLU A 465 9.23 31.68 -23.85
C GLU A 465 10.35 32.62 -24.33
N LYS A 466 11.45 32.74 -23.56
CA LYS A 466 12.61 33.56 -23.96
C LYS A 466 13.30 33.05 -25.22
N LEU A 467 13.34 31.73 -25.44
CA LEU A 467 13.91 31.13 -26.64
C LEU A 467 13.07 31.40 -27.89
N LEU A 468 11.74 31.53 -27.74
CA LEU A 468 10.85 31.95 -28.82
C LEU A 468 11.10 33.41 -29.23
N GLU A 469 11.41 34.27 -28.27
CA GLU A 469 11.70 35.69 -28.52
C GLU A 469 13.12 35.94 -29.02
N ASN A 470 14.13 35.24 -28.48
CA ASN A 470 15.55 35.40 -28.82
C ASN A 470 16.29 34.06 -28.74
N ASN A 471 16.76 33.56 -29.90
CA ASN A 471 17.41 32.26 -30.03
C ASN A 471 18.90 32.28 -29.59
N LEU A 472 19.15 32.58 -28.31
CA LEU A 472 20.50 32.72 -27.73
C LEU A 472 21.05 31.38 -27.18
N PRO A 473 22.29 30.98 -27.52
CA PRO A 473 22.89 29.73 -27.04
C PRO A 473 23.03 29.62 -25.51
N SER A 474 23.21 30.73 -24.81
CA SER A 474 23.32 30.75 -23.34
C SER A 474 22.02 30.34 -22.64
N VAL A 475 20.87 30.69 -23.23
CA VAL A 475 19.53 30.36 -22.71
C VAL A 475 19.24 28.87 -22.89
N TYR A 476 19.72 28.25 -23.98
CA TYR A 476 19.66 26.79 -24.16
C TYR A 476 20.45 26.03 -23.10
N GLN A 477 21.69 26.47 -22.82
CA GLN A 477 22.53 25.81 -21.80
C GLN A 477 21.90 25.88 -20.41
N GLU A 478 21.31 27.02 -20.04
CA GLU A 478 20.61 27.18 -18.77
C GLU A 478 19.37 26.26 -18.69
N ARG A 479 18.61 26.16 -19.79
CA ARG A 479 17.45 25.28 -19.90
C ARG A 479 17.82 23.80 -19.77
N GLU A 480 18.86 23.34 -20.48
CA GLU A 480 19.35 21.97 -20.40
C GLU A 480 19.82 21.62 -18.98
N GLY A 481 20.48 22.56 -18.28
CA GLY A 481 20.86 22.39 -16.88
C GLY A 481 19.66 22.15 -15.96
N MET A 482 18.58 22.93 -16.14
CA MET A 482 17.35 22.78 -15.35
C MET A 482 16.59 21.49 -15.68
N GLU A 483 16.57 21.06 -16.94
CA GLU A 483 16.00 19.77 -17.34
C GLU A 483 16.74 18.59 -16.73
N LEU A 484 18.07 18.65 -16.68
CA LEU A 484 18.90 17.62 -16.04
C LEU A 484 18.60 17.53 -14.54
N GLU A 485 18.46 18.67 -13.86
CA GLU A 485 18.12 18.71 -12.44
C GLU A 485 16.71 18.14 -12.17
N LEU A 486 15.74 18.48 -13.03
CA LEU A 486 14.38 17.92 -12.98
C LEU A 486 14.37 16.40 -13.19
N LYS A 487 15.18 15.91 -14.14
CA LYS A 487 15.34 14.49 -14.43
C LYS A 487 15.89 13.73 -13.22
N ILE A 488 16.97 14.22 -12.61
CA ILE A 488 17.58 13.62 -11.41
C ILE A 488 16.56 13.56 -10.25
N LEU A 489 15.79 14.63 -10.05
CA LEU A 489 14.75 14.70 -9.01
C LEU A 489 13.65 13.64 -9.25
N ARG A 490 13.18 13.50 -10.49
CA ARG A 490 12.17 12.50 -10.87
C ARG A 490 12.69 11.07 -10.78
N GLU A 491 13.95 10.82 -11.15
CA GLU A 491 14.57 9.51 -11.00
C GLU A 491 14.62 9.03 -9.53
N LYS A 492 14.88 9.94 -8.57
CA LYS A 492 14.81 9.62 -7.12
C LYS A 492 13.40 9.17 -6.72
N ASN A 493 12.36 9.83 -7.24
CA ASN A 493 10.96 9.47 -6.98
C ASN A 493 10.60 8.11 -7.60
N VAL A 494 11.03 7.86 -8.83
CA VAL A 494 10.81 6.59 -9.55
C VAL A 494 11.50 5.43 -8.84
N LYS A 495 12.75 5.57 -8.40
CA LYS A 495 13.46 4.56 -7.59
C LYS A 495 12.71 4.22 -6.29
N GLY A 496 12.10 5.23 -5.66
CA GLY A 496 11.23 5.03 -4.50
C GLY A 496 9.96 4.23 -4.80
N ILE A 497 9.34 4.46 -5.97
CA ILE A 497 8.17 3.70 -6.45
C ILE A 497 8.56 2.24 -6.71
N ILE A 498 9.67 2.00 -7.43
CA ILE A 498 10.21 0.67 -7.73
C ILE A 498 10.45 -0.13 -6.44
N THR A 499 11.06 0.51 -5.43
CA THR A 499 11.34 -0.12 -4.13
C THR A 499 10.07 -0.53 -3.39
N ARG A 500 9.03 0.32 -3.40
CA ARG A 500 7.73 0.04 -2.76
C ARG A 500 6.93 -1.03 -3.50
N ALA A 501 7.06 -1.08 -4.83
CA ALA A 501 6.45 -2.09 -5.68
C ALA A 501 7.14 -3.48 -5.58
N LYS A 502 8.24 -3.59 -4.81
CA LYS A 502 9.14 -4.76 -4.82
C LYS A 502 9.66 -5.12 -6.23
N ALA A 503 9.66 -4.18 -7.16
CA ALA A 503 10.03 -4.36 -8.56
C ALA A 503 11.55 -4.34 -8.79
N ARG A 504 12.33 -4.80 -7.80
CA ARG A 504 13.81 -4.76 -7.82
C ARG A 504 14.39 -5.63 -8.94
N TRP A 505 13.64 -6.65 -9.39
CA TRP A 505 14.08 -7.66 -10.35
C TRP A 505 13.88 -7.28 -11.83
N GLN A 506 13.15 -6.21 -12.14
CA GLN A 506 12.85 -5.85 -13.55
C GLN A 506 13.74 -4.73 -14.10
N VAL A 507 14.39 -3.93 -13.25
CA VAL A 507 15.15 -2.74 -13.68
C VAL A 507 16.66 -2.98 -13.71
N GLU A 508 17.19 -3.84 -12.82
CA GLU A 508 18.61 -4.18 -12.77
C GLU A 508 18.91 -5.42 -13.62
N GLY A 509 18.81 -5.26 -14.94
CA GLY A 509 19.27 -6.28 -15.88
C GLY A 509 20.78 -6.47 -15.82
N LYS A 510 21.28 -7.35 -14.94
CA LYS A 510 22.53 -8.11 -15.15
C LYS A 510 22.42 -9.51 -14.56
N ARG A 511 22.75 -10.49 -15.43
CA ARG A 511 22.94 -11.91 -15.15
C ARG A 511 24.06 -12.08 -14.12
N GLU A 512 23.82 -12.83 -13.05
CA GLU A 512 24.42 -14.14 -12.78
C GLU A 512 23.90 -14.69 -11.44
N VAL A 513 23.80 -16.01 -11.40
CA VAL A 513 23.13 -16.81 -10.38
C VAL A 513 23.90 -16.76 -9.07
N THR A 514 23.25 -16.40 -7.96
CA THR A 514 23.45 -17.11 -6.68
C THR A 514 22.19 -17.00 -5.83
N ILE A 515 21.55 -18.17 -5.66
CA ILE A 515 20.46 -18.43 -4.74
C ILE A 515 20.99 -18.23 -3.31
N PHE A 516 20.35 -17.36 -2.52
CA PHE A 516 20.34 -17.52 -1.07
C PHE A 516 18.90 -17.61 -0.58
N VAL A 517 18.51 -18.86 -0.32
CA VAL A 517 17.38 -19.26 0.51
C VAL A 517 17.74 -18.93 1.96
N ILE A 518 16.94 -18.11 2.64
CA ILE A 518 16.82 -18.19 4.11
C ILE A 518 15.43 -18.73 4.42
N TRP A 519 15.37 -20.06 4.50
CA TRP A 519 14.36 -20.76 5.27
C TRP A 519 14.67 -20.53 6.75
N LYS A 520 13.80 -19.82 7.46
CA LYS A 520 13.53 -20.12 8.87
C LYS A 520 12.10 -20.62 8.95
N LYS A 521 11.95 -21.94 8.83
CA LYS A 521 10.74 -22.67 9.20
C LYS A 521 10.95 -23.11 10.65
N ASN A 522 9.91 -22.92 11.47
CA ASN A 522 9.78 -23.24 12.90
C ASN A 522 10.32 -22.20 13.90
N ILE A 523 9.50 -21.16 14.14
CA ILE A 523 9.19 -20.74 15.51
C ILE A 523 7.67 -20.85 15.66
N THR A 524 7.26 -21.89 16.38
CA THR A 524 5.95 -22.10 16.97
C THR A 524 5.54 -20.93 17.86
N GLN A 525 4.24 -20.63 17.85
CA GLN A 525 3.42 -19.93 18.86
C GLN A 525 4.07 -19.00 19.91
N LYS A 526 3.39 -17.84 20.07
CA LYS A 526 3.36 -16.89 21.22
C LYS A 526 4.33 -15.69 21.19
N LYS A 527 3.68 -14.52 21.35
CA LYS A 527 4.12 -13.24 21.95
C LYS A 527 4.78 -12.15 21.07
N LEU A 528 4.08 -10.99 21.04
CA LEU A 528 4.54 -9.58 21.11
C LEU A 528 5.27 -8.99 19.87
N PHE A 529 4.97 -7.81 19.32
CA PHE A 529 4.51 -6.52 19.88
C PHE A 529 3.75 -5.64 18.84
N PRO A 530 2.57 -5.09 19.19
CA PRO A 530 2.02 -3.92 18.52
C PRO A 530 1.80 -2.78 19.54
N ASN A 531 2.77 -1.88 19.74
CA ASN A 531 2.57 -0.67 20.57
C ASN A 531 2.70 0.61 19.72
N LEU A 532 1.54 1.24 19.46
CA LEU A 532 1.32 2.51 18.73
C LEU A 532 1.09 3.69 19.71
N PHE A 533 1.69 4.85 19.41
CA PHE A 533 1.63 6.13 20.17
C PHE A 533 0.59 7.14 19.63
N TRP A 534 0.07 8.06 20.47
CA TRP A 534 -1.05 9.00 20.19
C TRP A 534 -0.80 10.44 20.63
N ARG A 535 -1.42 11.40 19.91
CA ARG A 535 -1.33 12.86 20.08
C ARG A 535 -2.65 13.43 20.66
N THR A 536 -2.57 14.22 21.73
CA THR A 536 -3.64 15.10 22.25
C THR A 536 -3.29 16.57 21.97
N ARG A 537 -4.30 17.39 21.66
CA ARG A 537 -4.20 18.86 21.62
C ARG A 537 -5.30 19.44 22.51
N LEU A 538 -4.94 20.34 23.41
CA LEU A 538 -5.87 21.30 24.00
C LEU A 538 -5.99 22.50 23.07
N ARG A 539 -7.18 23.12 23.03
CA ARG A 539 -7.39 24.39 22.33
C ARG A 539 -6.89 25.56 23.15
#